data_AF-A0A819QHU7-F1
#
_entry.id   AF-A0A819QHU7-F1
#
_cell.length_a   1.000
_cell.length_b   1.000
_cell.length_c   1.000
_cell.angle_alpha   90.00
_cell.angle_beta   90.00
_cell.angle_gamma   90.00
#
_symmetry.space_group_name_H-M   'P 1'
#
loop_
_entity.id
_entity.type
_entity.pdbx_description
1 polymer ?
#
loop_
_entity_poly.entity_id
_entity_poly.type
_entity_poly.pdbx_seq_one_letter_code
_entity_poly.pdbx_strand_id
1 'polypeptide(L)'
;MIVDFPNLFTISGSGAPSDLANMIPHIEQHVKWITECLEYLRTHHINMIEPTLETENTWVKHVNDAVENTLFRTSKSIYNGANIPRKPRVFIPYVGDFGIYMEKCEKIANNMYEGFHLMK
;
A
#
# COMPACT_ATOMS: atom_id res chain seq x y z
N MET A 1 -1.25 3.81 -3.39
CA MET A 1 -1.45 5.18 -3.93
C MET A 1 -1.25 6.16 -2.80
N ILE A 2 -1.03 7.44 -3.11
CA ILE A 2 -0.66 8.48 -2.14
C ILE A 2 -1.60 9.68 -2.37
N VAL A 3 -2.05 10.33 -1.31
CA VAL A 3 -2.87 11.56 -1.36
C VAL A 3 -2.09 12.67 -2.06
N ASP A 4 -2.77 13.52 -2.82
CA ASP A 4 -2.22 14.59 -3.68
C ASP A 4 -1.43 14.09 -4.91
N PHE A 5 -1.44 12.78 -5.18
CA PHE A 5 -0.84 12.16 -6.36
C PHE A 5 -1.87 11.31 -7.13
N PRO A 6 -2.86 11.94 -7.79
CA PRO A 6 -3.91 11.24 -8.52
C PRO A 6 -3.33 10.35 -9.64
N ASN A 7 -3.96 9.19 -9.87
CA ASN A 7 -3.56 8.20 -10.87
C ASN A 7 -2.12 7.65 -10.73
N LEU A 8 -1.42 7.93 -9.62
CA LEU A 8 -0.09 7.38 -9.36
C LEU A 8 -0.18 6.04 -8.61
N PHE A 9 0.28 4.98 -9.28
CA PHE A 9 0.40 3.64 -8.72
C PHE A 9 1.86 3.29 -8.43
N THR A 10 2.10 2.53 -7.37
CA THR A 10 3.43 2.07 -6.95
C THR A 10 3.44 0.55 -6.84
N ILE A 11 4.45 -0.10 -7.43
CA ILE A 11 4.64 -1.56 -7.34
C ILE A 11 5.67 -1.85 -6.25
N SER A 12 5.34 -2.75 -5.33
CA SER A 12 6.20 -3.14 -4.19
C SER A 12 6.76 -1.97 -3.36
N GLY A 13 6.00 -0.87 -3.30
CA GLY A 13 6.40 0.37 -2.63
C GLY A 13 6.26 0.32 -1.10
N SER A 14 6.53 1.45 -0.46
CA SER A 14 6.35 1.62 0.99
C SER A 14 4.89 1.37 1.40
N GLY A 15 4.69 0.75 2.56
CA GLY A 15 3.38 0.33 3.04
C GLY A 15 2.85 -0.96 2.40
N ALA A 16 3.54 -1.55 1.43
CA ALA A 16 3.28 -2.91 0.95
C ALA A 16 4.25 -3.91 1.64
N PRO A 17 3.98 -5.23 1.60
CA PRO A 17 4.87 -6.26 2.14
C PRO A 17 6.32 -6.14 1.64
N SER A 18 6.48 -5.79 0.36
CA SER A 18 7.77 -5.50 -0.30
C SER A 18 8.77 -6.64 -0.06
N ASP A 19 10.02 -6.31 0.28
CA ASP A 19 11.11 -7.26 0.52
C ASP A 19 10.87 -8.24 1.71
N LEU A 20 9.79 -8.10 2.47
CA LEU A 20 9.39 -9.07 3.51
C LEU A 20 8.56 -10.24 2.95
N ALA A 21 8.13 -10.16 1.68
CA ALA A 21 7.46 -11.23 0.97
C ALA A 21 8.32 -11.74 -0.19
N ASN A 22 7.92 -12.86 -0.81
CA ASN A 22 8.50 -13.24 -2.09
C ASN A 22 8.12 -12.18 -3.15
N MET A 23 9.13 -11.52 -3.70
CA MET A 23 8.95 -10.37 -4.58
C MET A 23 8.20 -10.71 -5.87
N ILE A 24 8.35 -11.92 -6.42
CA ILE A 24 7.69 -12.27 -7.69
C ILE A 24 6.16 -12.33 -7.54
N PRO A 25 5.59 -13.17 -6.63
CA PRO A 25 4.14 -13.17 -6.41
C PRO A 25 3.58 -11.82 -5.98
N HIS A 26 4.36 -11.05 -5.22
CA HIS A 26 3.95 -9.73 -4.76
C HIS A 26 3.83 -8.72 -5.92
N ILE A 27 4.80 -8.71 -6.83
CA ILE A 27 4.75 -7.87 -8.03
C ILE A 27 3.58 -8.31 -8.94
N GLU A 28 3.40 -9.62 -9.15
CA GLU A 28 2.28 -10.14 -9.95
C GLU A 28 0.93 -9.69 -9.38
N GLN A 29 0.77 -9.76 -8.07
CA GLN A 29 -0.46 -9.31 -7.40
C GLN A 29 -0.69 -7.80 -7.56
N HIS A 30 0.35 -6.97 -7.39
CA HIS A 30 0.25 -5.52 -7.61
C HIS A 30 -0.14 -5.20 -9.05
N VAL A 31 0.54 -5.82 -10.01
CA VAL A 31 0.26 -5.62 -11.44
C VAL A 31 -1.18 -6.00 -11.75
N LYS A 32 -1.63 -7.18 -11.30
CA LYS A 32 -3.01 -7.65 -11.50
C LYS A 32 -4.02 -6.62 -10.96
N TRP A 33 -3.89 -6.22 -9.70
CA TRP A 33 -4.80 -5.28 -9.06
C TRP A 33 -4.82 -3.92 -9.78
N ILE A 34 -3.66 -3.39 -10.16
CA ILE A 34 -3.55 -2.13 -10.89
C ILE A 34 -4.21 -2.25 -12.27
N THR A 35 -3.97 -3.33 -13.01
CA THR A 35 -4.59 -3.52 -14.34
C THR A 35 -6.10 -3.66 -14.27
N GLU A 36 -6.63 -4.37 -13.26
CA GLU A 36 -8.07 -4.49 -13.02
C GLU A 36 -8.70 -3.15 -12.61
N CYS A 37 -7.98 -2.34 -11.83
CA CYS A 37 -8.36 -0.96 -11.50
C CYS A 37 -8.44 -0.09 -12.74
N LEU A 38 -7.41 -0.07 -13.58
CA LEU A 38 -7.40 0.71 -14.80
C LEU A 38 -8.54 0.32 -15.77
N GLU A 39 -8.84 -0.98 -15.87
CA GLU A 39 -9.95 -1.46 -16.69
C GLU A 39 -11.31 -1.02 -16.12
N TYR A 40 -11.48 -1.08 -14.79
CA TYR A 40 -12.68 -0.56 -14.13
C TYR A 40 -12.87 0.93 -14.41
N LEU A 41 -11.83 1.75 -14.24
CA LEU A 41 -11.90 3.20 -14.47
C LEU A 41 -12.27 3.51 -15.92
N ARG A 42 -11.64 2.82 -16.87
CA ARG A 42 -11.93 2.97 -18.31
C ARG A 42 -13.39 2.61 -18.62
N THR A 43 -13.87 1.47 -18.13
CA THR A 43 -15.25 0.99 -18.34
C THR A 43 -16.29 1.95 -17.79
N HIS A 44 -15.99 2.64 -16.69
CA HIS A 44 -16.92 3.57 -16.02
C HIS A 44 -16.72 5.04 -16.41
N HIS A 45 -15.84 5.33 -17.38
CA HIS A 45 -15.47 6.68 -17.81
C HIS A 45 -14.97 7.57 -16.67
N ILE A 46 -14.16 6.99 -15.76
CA ILE A 46 -13.53 7.69 -14.65
C ILE A 46 -12.11 8.07 -15.09
N ASN A 47 -11.77 9.36 -14.98
CA ASN A 47 -10.48 9.90 -15.43
C ASN A 47 -9.48 10.07 -14.28
N MET A 48 -9.96 10.06 -13.04
CA MET A 48 -9.14 10.25 -11.85
C MET A 48 -9.55 9.31 -10.72
N ILE A 49 -8.56 8.65 -10.15
CA ILE A 49 -8.64 7.92 -8.89
C ILE A 49 -7.60 8.47 -7.92
N GLU A 50 -8.02 8.73 -6.68
CA GLU A 50 -7.15 9.26 -5.63
C GLU A 50 -7.60 8.73 -4.26
N PRO A 51 -6.69 8.26 -3.39
CA PRO A 51 -7.09 7.84 -2.04
C PRO A 51 -7.57 9.03 -1.22
N THR A 52 -8.53 8.82 -0.33
CA THR A 52 -8.88 9.84 0.67
C THR A 52 -7.77 9.97 1.71
N LEU A 53 -7.63 11.16 2.31
CA LEU A 53 -6.69 11.39 3.43
C LEU A 53 -6.96 10.46 4.63
N GLU A 54 -8.24 10.15 4.88
CA GLU A 54 -8.62 9.22 5.95
C GLU A 54 -8.13 7.79 5.65
N THR A 55 -8.26 7.34 4.41
CA THR A 55 -7.79 6.01 3.97
C THR A 55 -6.28 5.89 4.07
N GLU A 56 -5.52 6.90 3.64
CA GLU A 56 -4.07 6.92 3.78
C GLU A 56 -3.65 6.88 5.25
N ASN A 57 -4.20 7.77 6.09
CA ASN A 57 -3.87 7.82 7.51
C ASN A 57 -4.21 6.51 8.24
N THR A 58 -5.35 5.91 7.91
CA THR A 58 -5.77 4.62 8.46
C THR A 58 -4.81 3.51 8.05
N TRP A 59 -4.36 3.50 6.79
CA TRP A 59 -3.38 2.53 6.32
C TRP A 59 -2.02 2.71 6.99
N VAL A 60 -1.51 3.95 7.09
CA VAL A 60 -0.25 4.26 7.77
C VAL A 60 -0.30 3.83 9.23
N LYS A 61 -1.41 4.10 9.92
CA LYS A 61 -1.60 3.65 11.30
C LYS A 61 -1.59 2.12 11.39
N HIS A 62 -2.34 1.43 10.53
CA HIS A 62 -2.38 -0.04 10.50
C HIS A 62 -1.00 -0.66 10.28
N VAL A 63 -0.19 -0.11 9.37
CA VAL A 63 1.18 -0.57 9.12
C VAL A 63 2.07 -0.37 10.35
N ASN A 64 1.96 0.78 11.03
CA ASN A 64 2.72 1.04 12.26
C ASN A 64 2.26 0.11 13.40
N ASP A 65 0.95 -0.05 13.59
CA ASP A 65 0.39 -0.93 14.63
C ASP A 65 0.83 -2.39 14.42
N ALA A 66 0.93 -2.84 13.17
CA ALA A 66 1.38 -4.19 12.83
C ALA A 66 2.83 -4.48 13.26
N VAL A 67 3.68 -3.45 13.38
CA VAL A 67 5.09 -3.63 13.78
C VAL A 67 5.32 -3.42 15.29
N GLU A 68 4.39 -2.77 16.01
CA GLU A 68 4.52 -2.36 17.42
C GLU A 68 5.02 -3.47 18.36
N ASN A 69 4.53 -4.70 18.19
CA ASN A 69 4.81 -5.85 19.05
C ASN A 69 5.82 -6.84 18.44
N THR A 70 6.65 -6.39 17.51
CA THR A 70 7.63 -7.23 16.80
C THR A 70 9.06 -6.77 17.08
N LEU A 71 10.04 -7.67 16.90
CA LEU A 71 11.47 -7.31 16.99
C LEU A 71 11.93 -6.34 15.88
N PHE A 72 11.16 -6.20 14.80
CA PHE A 72 11.47 -5.23 13.74
C PHE A 72 11.47 -3.79 14.26
N ARG A 73 10.64 -3.48 15.26
CA ARG A 73 10.57 -2.14 15.85
C ARG A 73 11.80 -1.76 16.64
N THR A 74 12.40 -2.71 17.35
CA THR A 74 13.55 -2.48 18.24
C THR A 74 14.90 -2.61 17.53
N SER A 75 14.94 -3.25 16.35
CA SER A 75 16.16 -3.46 15.57
C SER A 75 16.55 -2.25 14.71
N LYS A 76 17.83 -1.91 14.64
CA LYS A 76 18.35 -0.92 13.67
C LYS A 76 18.54 -1.61 12.32
N SER A 77 17.68 -1.34 11.35
CA SER A 77 17.70 -1.99 10.03
C SER A 77 17.40 -1.03 8.88
N ILE A 78 17.53 -1.51 7.64
CA ILE A 78 17.08 -0.75 6.46
C ILE A 78 15.57 -0.48 6.51
N TYR A 79 14.79 -1.36 7.15
CA TYR A 79 13.32 -1.27 7.21
C TYR A 79 12.82 -0.13 8.08
N ASN A 80 13.61 0.31 9.08
CA ASN A 80 13.29 1.49 9.87
C ASN A 80 14.19 2.71 9.53
N GLY A 81 14.79 2.70 8.34
CA GLY A 81 15.63 3.80 7.84
C GLY A 81 16.93 3.98 8.59
N ALA A 82 17.40 2.97 9.34
CA ALA A 82 18.58 3.09 10.19
C ALA A 82 19.90 3.24 9.47
N ASN A 83 19.91 2.84 8.20
CA ASN A 83 21.05 2.89 7.30
C ASN A 83 21.45 4.31 6.88
N ILE A 84 20.57 5.31 7.04
CA ILE A 84 20.84 6.69 6.58
C ILE A 84 20.84 7.64 7.79
N PRO A 85 21.97 8.33 8.08
CA PRO A 85 22.02 9.35 9.12
C PRO A 85 20.96 10.43 8.91
N ARG A 86 20.29 10.86 9.99
CA ARG A 86 19.23 11.89 10.01
C ARG A 86 17.94 11.52 9.26
N LYS A 87 17.83 10.33 8.64
CA LYS A 87 16.56 9.87 8.08
C LYS A 87 15.55 9.60 9.21
N PRO A 88 14.28 10.04 9.07
CA PRO A 88 13.22 9.68 10.00
C PRO A 88 13.15 8.16 10.23
N ARG A 89 12.93 7.76 11.48
CA ARG A 89 12.80 6.35 11.87
C ARG A 89 11.34 5.93 11.79
N VAL A 90 10.92 5.56 10.59
CA VAL A 90 9.58 5.03 10.30
C VAL A 90 9.74 3.66 9.70
N PHE A 91 8.90 2.72 10.11
CA PHE A 91 8.91 1.38 9.54
C PHE A 91 8.27 1.42 8.14
N ILE A 92 9.02 0.98 7.13
CA ILE A 92 8.71 1.21 5.71
C ILE A 92 7.79 0.12 5.12
N PRO A 93 8.05 -1.19 5.30
CA PRO A 93 7.19 -2.23 4.72
C PRO A 93 6.00 -2.57 5.62
N TYR A 94 5.03 -3.30 5.09
CA TYR A 94 3.98 -3.93 5.89
C TYR A 94 4.43 -5.31 6.37
N VAL A 95 4.46 -5.54 7.69
CA VAL A 95 4.87 -6.83 8.31
C VAL A 95 3.74 -7.83 8.49
N GLY A 96 2.50 -7.44 8.17
CA GLY A 96 1.38 -8.37 8.27
C GLY A 96 1.43 -9.44 7.18
N ASP A 97 0.57 -10.44 7.35
CA ASP A 97 0.47 -11.57 6.44
C ASP A 97 0.13 -11.14 4.99
N PHE A 98 0.80 -11.76 4.01
CA PHE A 98 0.61 -11.44 2.59
C PHE A 98 -0.81 -11.77 2.11
N GLY A 99 -1.41 -12.85 2.60
CA GLY A 99 -2.81 -13.20 2.33
C GLY A 99 -3.77 -12.13 2.84
N ILE A 100 -3.58 -11.65 4.08
CA ILE A 100 -4.38 -10.56 4.65
C ILE A 100 -4.25 -9.27 3.82
N TYR A 101 -3.05 -8.97 3.32
CA TYR A 101 -2.84 -7.84 2.41
C TYR A 101 -3.65 -7.99 1.11
N MET A 102 -3.57 -9.16 0.47
CA MET A 102 -4.34 -9.45 -0.74
C MET A 102 -5.86 -9.34 -0.51
N GLU A 103 -6.37 -9.92 0.59
CA GLU A 103 -7.78 -9.83 0.96
C GLU A 103 -8.25 -8.38 1.12
N LYS A 104 -7.41 -7.50 1.69
CA LYS A 104 -7.73 -6.07 1.81
C LYS A 104 -7.81 -5.40 0.44
N CYS A 105 -6.84 -5.67 -0.45
CA CYS A 105 -6.86 -5.15 -1.81
C CYS A 105 -8.11 -5.62 -2.59
N GLU A 106 -8.47 -6.90 -2.47
CA GLU A 106 -9.65 -7.48 -3.11
C GLU A 106 -10.95 -6.87 -2.56
N LYS A 107 -11.06 -6.68 -1.24
CA LYS A 107 -12.21 -6.02 -0.62
C LYS A 107 -12.41 -4.60 -1.16
N ILE A 108 -11.33 -3.82 -1.27
CA ILE A 108 -11.39 -2.47 -1.85
C ILE A 108 -11.90 -2.52 -3.30
N ALA A 109 -11.33 -3.39 -4.13
CA ALA A 109 -11.75 -3.51 -5.54
C ALA A 109 -13.21 -3.95 -5.68
N ASN A 110 -13.64 -4.93 -4.88
CA ASN A 110 -15.02 -5.43 -4.87
C ASN A 110 -16.03 -4.41 -4.34
N ASN A 111 -15.59 -3.48 -3.50
CA ASN A 111 -16.40 -2.38 -2.97
C ASN A 111 -16.28 -1.09 -3.80
N MET A 112 -16.08 -1.22 -5.12
CA MET A 112 -15.99 -0.07 -6.04
C MET A 112 -14.88 0.93 -5.65
N TYR A 113 -13.72 0.41 -5.23
CA TYR A 113 -12.58 1.22 -4.77
C TYR A 113 -12.95 2.10 -3.56
N GLU A 114 -13.57 1.49 -2.55
CA GLU A 114 -13.84 2.14 -1.27
C GLU A 114 -12.59 2.80 -0.69
N GLY A 115 -12.74 4.02 -0.18
CA GLY A 115 -11.63 4.83 0.31
C GLY A 115 -10.90 5.63 -0.77
N PHE A 116 -11.43 5.66 -1.99
CA PHE A 116 -10.93 6.50 -3.09
C PHE A 116 -11.99 7.48 -3.59
N HIS A 117 -11.54 8.67 -3.97
CA HIS A 117 -12.28 9.60 -4.80
C HIS A 117 -12.16 9.17 -6.26
N LEU A 118 -13.31 8.97 -6.90
CA LEU A 118 -13.42 8.63 -8.32
C LEU A 118 -14.09 9.79 -9.05
N MET A 119 -13.36 10.44 -9.96
CA MET A 119 -13.84 11.62 -10.69
C MET A 119 -13.76 11.42 -12.20
N LYS A 120 -14.75 11.94 -12.91
CA LYS A 120 -14.76 12.05 -14.36
C LYS A 120 -13.99 13.28 -14.81
#